data_AF-A0A3B1EJP7-F1
#
_entry.id   AF-A0A3B1EJP7-F1
#
_cell.length_a   1.000
_cell.length_b   1.000
_cell.length_c   1.000
_cell.angle_alpha   90.00
_cell.angle_beta   90.00
_cell.angle_gamma   90.00
#
_symmetry.space_group_name_H-M   'P 1'
#
loop_
_entity.id
_entity.type
_entity.pdbx_description
1 polymer ?
#
loop_
_entity_poly.entity_id
_entity_poly.type
_entity_poly.pdbx_seq_one_letter_code
_entity_poly.pdbx_strand_id
1 'polypeptide(L)'
;MKIEHLEDRVNEYTTSIEAVVVKKELWDPQVKDMLRATLKKVIDRYDIGWRIQELDWLYNNDAINITFEAFPNALLSKTDQCPRYNFIPGGALVFTQSYNGDIYVFITFPQAENMTNGNNPKDLGFYHPKDITEKLIFEKVDEFLKEMTNWELPAVKNKVGFQS
;
A
#
# COMPACT_ATOMS: atom_id res chain seq x y z
N MET A 1 -44.28 14.69 -0.27
CA MET A 1 -43.52 13.48 0.06
C MET A 1 -44.38 12.64 0.98
N LYS A 2 -44.69 11.39 0.62
CA LYS A 2 -45.49 10.47 1.46
C LYS A 2 -44.60 9.35 1.98
N ILE A 3 -45.01 8.71 3.07
CA ILE A 3 -44.28 7.60 3.68
C ILE A 3 -44.03 6.44 2.70
N GLU A 4 -44.95 6.24 1.75
CA GLU A 4 -44.84 5.25 0.66
C GLU A 4 -43.59 5.48 -0.23
N HIS A 5 -43.14 6.74 -0.40
CA HIS A 5 -41.94 7.05 -1.18
C HIS A 5 -40.63 6.78 -0.39
N LEU A 6 -40.73 6.44 0.91
CA LEU A 6 -39.57 6.03 1.70
C LEU A 6 -39.28 4.54 1.55
N GLU A 7 -40.25 3.72 1.17
CA GLU A 7 -40.08 2.26 1.03
C GLU A 7 -38.98 1.93 0.03
N ASP A 8 -39.02 2.53 -1.16
CA ASP A 8 -37.97 2.37 -2.18
C ASP A 8 -36.59 2.79 -1.66
N ARG A 9 -36.51 3.91 -0.92
CA ARG A 9 -35.25 4.44 -0.38
C ARG A 9 -34.70 3.56 0.75
N VAL A 10 -35.57 3.01 1.59
CA VAL A 10 -35.18 2.06 2.64
C VAL A 10 -34.67 0.78 2.01
N ASN A 11 -35.34 0.26 1.00
CA ASN A 11 -34.92 -0.95 0.28
C ASN A 11 -33.58 -0.77 -0.44
N GLU A 12 -33.38 0.35 -1.13
CA GLU A 12 -32.10 0.71 -1.75
C GLU A 12 -30.97 0.77 -0.71
N TYR A 13 -31.23 1.42 0.44
CA TYR A 13 -30.23 1.54 1.50
C TYR A 13 -29.88 0.19 2.13
N THR A 14 -30.87 -0.63 2.47
CA THR A 14 -30.63 -1.99 3.01
C THR A 14 -29.82 -2.83 2.03
N THR A 15 -30.18 -2.80 0.73
CA THR A 15 -29.43 -3.50 -0.33
C THR A 15 -27.97 -3.03 -0.39
N SER A 16 -27.73 -1.72 -0.20
CA SER A 16 -26.37 -1.18 -0.19
C SER A 16 -25.55 -1.68 1.01
N ILE A 17 -26.16 -1.80 2.20
CA ILE A 17 -25.51 -2.35 3.39
C ILE A 17 -25.18 -3.82 3.18
N GLU A 18 -26.12 -4.61 2.66
CA GLU A 18 -25.92 -6.02 2.35
C GLU A 18 -24.73 -6.22 1.40
N ALA A 19 -24.63 -5.39 0.35
CA ALA A 19 -23.49 -5.42 -0.56
C ALA A 19 -22.16 -5.11 0.15
N VAL A 20 -22.13 -4.15 1.08
CA VAL A 20 -20.95 -3.83 1.88
C VAL A 20 -20.57 -5.00 2.79
N VAL A 21 -21.54 -5.63 3.46
CA VAL A 21 -21.30 -6.79 4.34
C VAL A 21 -20.67 -7.94 3.55
N VAL A 22 -21.24 -8.28 2.38
CA VAL A 22 -20.69 -9.34 1.51
C VAL A 22 -19.25 -9.02 1.09
N LYS A 23 -18.93 -7.77 0.74
CA LYS A 23 -17.56 -7.37 0.44
C LYS A 23 -16.64 -7.54 1.64
N LYS A 24 -17.11 -7.15 2.83
CA LYS A 24 -16.32 -7.22 4.06
C LYS A 24 -15.98 -8.65 4.46
N GLU A 25 -16.90 -9.58 4.27
CA GLU A 25 -16.72 -11.01 4.53
C GLU A 25 -15.66 -11.67 3.63
N LEU A 26 -15.36 -11.11 2.45
CA LEU A 26 -14.33 -11.64 1.54
C LEU A 26 -12.90 -11.35 2.00
N TRP A 27 -12.71 -10.41 2.93
CA TRP A 27 -11.38 -9.92 3.29
C TRP A 27 -10.50 -10.97 3.97
N ASP A 28 -10.94 -11.53 5.09
CA ASP A 28 -10.13 -12.49 5.86
C ASP A 28 -9.86 -13.79 5.09
N PRO A 29 -10.87 -14.57 4.64
CA PRO A 29 -10.63 -15.90 4.09
C PRO A 29 -10.12 -15.92 2.64
N GLN A 30 -10.26 -14.83 1.87
CA GLN A 30 -9.85 -14.83 0.46
C GLN A 30 -8.75 -13.81 0.19
N VAL A 31 -9.01 -12.54 0.49
CA VAL A 31 -8.09 -11.46 0.08
C VAL A 31 -6.80 -11.50 0.89
N LYS A 32 -6.89 -11.59 2.23
CA LYS A 32 -5.71 -11.58 3.11
C LYS A 32 -4.83 -12.80 2.90
N ASP A 33 -5.41 -13.98 2.82
CA ASP A 33 -4.65 -15.20 2.57
C ASP A 33 -3.94 -15.15 1.20
N MET A 34 -4.60 -14.61 0.16
CA MET A 34 -3.99 -14.39 -1.15
C MET A 34 -2.86 -13.35 -1.09
N LEU A 35 -3.06 -12.24 -0.38
CA LEU A 35 -2.05 -11.20 -0.17
C LEU A 35 -0.83 -11.77 0.54
N ARG A 36 -1.04 -12.47 1.67
CA ARG A 36 0.03 -13.12 2.45
C ARG A 36 0.81 -14.11 1.59
N ALA A 37 0.12 -14.99 0.86
CA ALA A 37 0.76 -15.98 0.02
C ALA A 37 1.53 -15.34 -1.15
N THR A 38 0.95 -14.33 -1.80
CA THR A 38 1.56 -13.69 -2.97
C THR A 38 2.75 -12.82 -2.58
N LEU A 39 2.61 -11.97 -1.56
CA LEU A 39 3.72 -11.17 -1.04
C LEU A 39 4.82 -12.08 -0.47
N LYS A 40 4.47 -13.24 0.10
CA LYS A 40 5.47 -14.21 0.55
C LYS A 40 6.34 -14.72 -0.62
N LYS A 41 5.73 -15.04 -1.76
CA LYS A 41 6.50 -15.41 -2.97
C LYS A 41 7.46 -14.32 -3.41
N VAL A 42 7.05 -13.05 -3.27
CA VAL A 42 7.87 -11.88 -3.61
C VAL A 42 9.10 -11.79 -2.68
N ILE A 43 8.89 -11.84 -1.36
CA ILE A 43 9.99 -11.72 -0.39
C ILE A 43 10.96 -12.91 -0.44
N ASP A 44 10.45 -14.12 -0.71
CA ASP A 44 11.29 -15.32 -0.81
C ASP A 44 12.14 -15.30 -2.09
N ARG A 45 11.69 -14.56 -3.14
CA ARG A 45 12.37 -14.50 -4.43
C ARG A 45 13.44 -13.41 -4.50
N TYR A 46 13.24 -12.28 -3.84
CA TYR A 46 14.16 -11.14 -3.86
C TYR A 46 14.50 -10.69 -2.45
N ASP A 47 15.76 -10.83 -2.05
CA ASP A 47 16.25 -10.38 -0.75
C ASP A 47 16.71 -8.91 -0.84
N ILE A 48 15.78 -8.01 -0.55
CA ILE A 48 16.03 -6.55 -0.50
C ILE A 48 15.68 -5.94 0.87
N GLY A 49 15.63 -6.76 1.93
CA GLY A 49 15.40 -6.28 3.29
C GLY A 49 13.98 -5.78 3.58
N TRP A 50 13.00 -6.18 2.77
CA TRP A 50 11.58 -5.98 3.05
C TRP A 50 10.97 -7.06 3.96
N ARG A 51 9.86 -6.73 4.60
CA ARG A 51 9.03 -7.67 5.36
C ARG A 51 7.55 -7.47 5.07
N ILE A 52 6.76 -8.49 5.34
CA ILE A 52 5.29 -8.42 5.37
C ILE A 52 4.86 -8.08 6.80
N GLN A 53 3.92 -7.17 6.94
CA GLN A 53 3.27 -6.88 8.22
C GLN A 53 1.76 -7.01 8.08
N GLU A 54 1.15 -7.55 9.12
CA GLU A 54 -0.29 -7.52 9.33
C GLU A 54 -0.58 -6.54 10.45
N LEU A 55 -1.51 -5.63 10.20
CA LEU A 55 -1.97 -4.63 11.15
C LEU A 55 -3.43 -4.96 11.46
N ASP A 56 -3.68 -5.43 12.67
CA ASP A 56 -4.99 -5.86 13.18
C ASP A 56 -5.33 -5.19 14.54
N TRP A 57 -4.50 -4.25 14.97
CA TRP A 57 -4.49 -3.70 16.33
C TRP A 57 -5.67 -2.75 16.66
N LEU A 58 -6.48 -2.38 15.66
CA LEU A 58 -7.72 -1.64 15.85
C LEU A 58 -8.82 -2.35 15.07
N TYR A 59 -9.97 -2.64 15.70
CA TYR A 59 -11.14 -3.33 15.12
C TYR A 59 -11.55 -2.90 13.69
N ASN A 60 -11.16 -1.70 13.25
CA ASN A 60 -11.54 -1.10 11.97
C ASN A 60 -10.35 -0.84 11.03
N ASN A 61 -9.13 -1.21 11.41
CA ASN A 61 -7.91 -0.83 10.70
C ASN A 61 -7.10 -2.06 10.33
N ASP A 62 -7.76 -2.94 9.57
CA ASP A 62 -7.23 -4.20 9.15
C ASP A 62 -6.49 -4.06 7.82
N ALA A 63 -5.20 -4.36 7.83
CA ALA A 63 -4.33 -4.14 6.69
C ALA A 63 -3.21 -5.17 6.60
N ILE A 64 -2.82 -5.48 5.36
CA ILE A 64 -1.58 -6.19 5.04
C ILE A 64 -0.69 -5.24 4.25
N ASN A 65 0.57 -5.13 4.65
CA ASN A 65 1.53 -4.32 3.93
C ASN A 65 2.85 -5.07 3.68
N ILE A 66 3.58 -4.60 2.68
CA ILE A 66 5.00 -4.93 2.48
C ILE A 66 5.80 -3.63 2.63
N THR A 67 6.85 -3.67 3.45
CA THR A 67 7.61 -2.48 3.87
C THR A 67 9.10 -2.77 3.91
N PHE A 68 9.95 -1.77 3.70
CA PHE A 68 11.38 -1.92 3.88
C PHE A 68 11.76 -1.81 5.36
N GLU A 69 12.37 -2.86 5.90
CA GLU A 69 12.80 -2.91 7.31
C GLU A 69 14.31 -2.81 7.46
N ALA A 70 15.05 -3.44 6.55
CA ALA A 70 16.49 -3.56 6.62
C ALA A 70 17.15 -3.18 5.30
N PHE A 71 18.42 -2.80 5.37
CA PHE A 71 19.23 -2.56 4.19
C PHE A 71 19.50 -3.89 3.46
N PRO A 72 19.43 -3.93 2.11
CA PRO A 72 19.69 -5.15 1.35
C PRO A 72 21.06 -5.76 1.66
N ASN A 73 21.09 -7.04 2.05
CA ASN A 73 22.33 -7.74 2.40
C ASN A 73 23.37 -7.71 1.26
N ALA A 74 22.90 -7.82 0.02
CA ALA A 74 23.74 -7.78 -1.18
C ALA A 74 24.51 -6.46 -1.34
N LEU A 75 24.11 -5.39 -0.65
CA LEU A 75 24.74 -4.07 -0.73
C LEU A 75 25.60 -3.72 0.50
N LEU A 76 25.67 -4.58 1.52
CA LEU A 76 26.42 -4.31 2.76
C LEU A 76 27.91 -4.02 2.50
N SER A 77 28.52 -4.71 1.53
CA SER A 77 29.92 -4.47 1.15
C SER A 77 30.16 -3.09 0.51
N LYS A 78 29.10 -2.41 0.04
CA LYS A 78 29.17 -1.05 -0.50
C LYS A 78 29.02 0.02 0.57
N THR A 79 28.30 -0.25 1.66
CA THR A 79 28.17 0.71 2.78
C THR A 79 29.48 0.90 3.52
N ASP A 80 30.34 -0.11 3.58
CA ASP A 80 31.71 0.02 4.11
C ASP A 80 32.54 1.07 3.33
N GLN A 81 32.18 1.30 2.07
CA GLN A 81 32.83 2.28 1.19
C GLN A 81 32.17 3.66 1.28
N CYS A 82 30.99 3.78 1.88
CA CYS A 82 30.27 5.05 2.06
C CYS A 82 29.66 5.13 3.47
N PRO A 83 30.45 5.46 4.51
CA PRO A 83 29.98 5.57 5.88
C PRO A 83 28.90 6.62 6.12
N ARG A 84 28.64 7.48 5.12
CA ARG A 84 27.61 8.53 5.16
C ARG A 84 26.25 8.07 4.63
N TYR A 85 26.17 6.90 3.97
CA TYR A 85 24.90 6.38 3.52
C TYR A 85 24.10 5.85 4.71
N ASN A 86 22.94 6.47 4.96
CA ASN A 86 22.00 6.01 5.98
C ASN A 86 20.78 5.45 5.27
N PHE A 87 20.55 4.15 5.41
CA PHE A 87 19.31 3.53 4.96
C PHE A 87 18.15 4.05 5.81
N ILE A 88 17.09 4.54 5.16
CA ILE A 88 15.90 5.05 5.84
C ILE A 88 14.83 3.96 5.77
N PRO A 89 14.60 3.20 6.86
CA PRO A 89 13.56 2.19 6.86
C PRO A 89 12.17 2.82 6.76
N GLY A 90 11.20 2.01 6.38
CA GLY A 90 9.83 2.43 6.11
C GLY A 90 9.54 2.49 4.61
N GLY A 91 8.49 3.22 4.27
CA GLY A 91 7.89 3.13 2.96
C GLY A 91 7.18 1.79 2.77
N ALA A 92 5.88 1.83 2.56
CA ALA A 92 5.08 0.60 2.53
C ALA A 92 4.05 0.65 1.41
N LEU A 93 3.87 -0.48 0.73
CA LEU A 93 2.68 -0.76 -0.06
C LEU A 93 1.63 -1.38 0.87
N VAL A 94 0.51 -0.70 1.05
CA VAL A 94 -0.53 -1.04 2.01
C VAL A 94 -1.80 -1.47 1.27
N PHE A 95 -2.37 -2.60 1.68
CA PHE A 95 -3.69 -3.07 1.30
C PHE A 95 -4.57 -3.06 2.55
N THR A 96 -5.66 -2.30 2.56
CA THR A 96 -6.57 -2.23 3.70
C THR A 96 -8.02 -2.25 3.25
N GLN A 97 -8.89 -2.85 4.06
CA GLN A 97 -10.31 -2.81 3.79
C GLN A 97 -10.90 -1.45 4.20
N SER A 98 -11.52 -0.77 3.25
CA SER A 98 -12.19 0.51 3.50
C SER A 98 -13.61 0.34 4.08
N TYR A 99 -14.26 1.45 4.41
CA TYR A 99 -15.59 1.45 5.04
C TYR A 99 -16.67 0.79 4.16
N ASN A 100 -16.57 0.92 2.83
CA ASN A 100 -17.53 0.35 1.89
C ASN A 100 -17.21 -1.12 1.50
N GLY A 101 -16.18 -1.70 2.13
CA GLY A 101 -15.74 -3.08 1.89
C GLY A 101 -14.79 -3.25 0.70
N ASP A 102 -14.52 -2.20 -0.08
CA ASP A 102 -13.48 -2.25 -1.11
C ASP A 102 -12.09 -2.20 -0.49
N ILE A 103 -11.11 -2.76 -1.20
CA ILE A 103 -9.71 -2.79 -0.80
C ILE A 103 -9.04 -1.52 -1.31
N TYR A 104 -8.63 -0.68 -0.37
CA TYR A 104 -7.85 0.51 -0.62
C TYR A 104 -6.37 0.16 -0.68
N VAL A 105 -5.71 0.59 -1.76
CA VAL A 105 -4.29 0.32 -2.00
C VAL A 105 -3.56 1.65 -2.13
N PHE A 106 -2.49 1.83 -1.36
CA PHE A 106 -1.70 3.05 -1.39
C PHE A 106 -0.25 2.79 -0.97
N ILE A 107 0.62 3.72 -1.31
CA ILE A 107 2.03 3.71 -0.93
C ILE A 107 2.27 4.81 0.10
N THR A 108 2.90 4.45 1.21
CA THR A 108 3.53 5.43 2.11
C THR A 108 5.01 5.50 1.79
N PHE A 109 5.63 6.66 2.02
CA PHE A 109 7.06 6.86 1.81
C PHE A 109 7.81 6.93 3.15
N PRO A 110 9.11 6.59 3.18
CA PRO A 110 9.92 6.77 4.37
C PRO A 110 9.93 8.24 4.81
N GLN A 111 9.93 8.48 6.13
CA GLN A 111 10.04 9.82 6.70
C GLN A 111 11.50 10.10 7.07
N ALA A 112 12.14 11.00 6.32
CA ALA A 112 13.47 11.49 6.65
C ALA A 112 13.39 12.72 7.57
N GLU A 113 14.27 12.83 8.57
CA GLU A 113 14.27 13.93 9.57
C GLU A 113 14.27 15.34 8.96
N ASN A 114 14.82 15.51 7.75
CA ASN A 114 14.94 16.80 7.06
C ASN A 114 13.86 17.07 6.00
N MET A 115 12.86 16.19 5.83
CA MET A 115 11.75 16.43 4.91
C MET A 115 10.67 17.28 5.58
N THR A 116 10.63 18.57 5.26
CA THR A 116 9.64 19.53 5.77
C THR A 116 8.23 19.31 5.23
N ASN A 117 8.11 18.61 4.10
CA ASN A 117 6.85 18.10 3.57
C ASN A 117 6.96 16.57 3.52
N GLY A 118 6.32 15.87 4.46
CA GLY A 118 6.16 14.43 4.33
C GLY A 118 5.53 14.12 2.98
N ASN A 119 6.09 13.18 2.22
CA ASN A 119 5.44 12.78 0.98
C ASN A 119 4.06 12.23 1.33
N ASN A 120 3.03 12.87 0.78
CA ASN A 120 1.67 12.37 0.91
C ASN A 120 1.63 10.92 0.39
N PRO A 121 0.84 10.05 1.04
CA PRO A 121 0.63 8.72 0.51
C PRO A 121 0.21 8.80 -0.96
N LYS A 122 0.81 7.96 -1.80
CA LYS A 122 0.40 7.83 -3.19
C LYS A 122 -0.77 6.86 -3.27
N ASP A 123 -1.92 7.36 -3.66
CA ASP A 123 -3.11 6.57 -3.91
C ASP A 123 -2.91 5.65 -5.13
N LEU A 124 -3.16 4.35 -4.96
CA LEU A 124 -3.11 3.36 -6.05
C LEU A 124 -4.50 2.84 -6.45
N GLY A 125 -5.56 3.27 -5.77
CA GLY A 125 -6.96 3.00 -6.10
C GLY A 125 -7.74 2.19 -5.07
N PHE A 126 -9.05 2.09 -5.33
CA PHE A 126 -10.00 1.22 -4.63
C PHE A 126 -10.38 0.06 -5.54
N TYR A 127 -10.36 -1.14 -4.99
CA TYR A 127 -10.62 -2.38 -5.74
C TYR A 127 -11.72 -3.18 -5.06
N HIS A 128 -12.63 -3.74 -5.85
CA HIS A 128 -13.56 -4.72 -5.30
C HIS A 128 -12.74 -5.92 -4.77
N PRO A 129 -13.09 -6.55 -3.63
CA PRO A 129 -12.33 -7.67 -3.07
C PRO A 129 -12.07 -8.80 -4.07
N LYS A 130 -13.04 -9.09 -4.94
CA LYS A 130 -12.93 -10.10 -6.01
C LYS A 130 -11.95 -9.76 -7.13
N ASP A 131 -11.60 -8.49 -7.29
CA ASP A 131 -10.66 -8.03 -8.31
C ASP A 131 -9.21 -8.11 -7.79
N ILE A 132 -9.02 -8.36 -6.50
CA ILE A 132 -7.70 -8.67 -5.94
C ILE A 132 -7.27 -10.04 -6.45
N THR A 133 -6.29 -10.02 -7.33
CA THR A 133 -5.69 -11.20 -7.94
C THR A 133 -4.19 -11.17 -7.73
N GLU A 134 -3.53 -12.33 -7.81
CA GLU A 134 -2.07 -12.42 -7.77
C GLU A 134 -1.40 -11.48 -8.80
N LYS A 135 -1.97 -11.39 -10.01
CA LYS A 135 -1.50 -10.47 -11.04
C LYS A 135 -1.55 -9.00 -10.58
N LEU A 136 -2.68 -8.56 -10.03
CA LEU A 136 -2.82 -7.19 -9.52
C LEU A 136 -1.82 -6.92 -8.40
N ILE A 137 -1.60 -7.88 -7.50
CA ILE A 137 -0.63 -7.72 -6.40
C ILE A 137 0.78 -7.53 -6.96
N PHE A 138 1.20 -8.30 -7.96
CA PHE A 138 2.49 -8.10 -8.61
C PHE A 138 2.60 -6.75 -9.32
N GLU A 139 1.55 -6.32 -10.03
CA GLU A 139 1.51 -4.99 -10.66
C GLU A 139 1.67 -3.88 -9.62
N LYS A 140 1.07 -4.01 -8.44
CA LYS A 140 1.18 -3.03 -7.35
C LYS A 140 2.55 -3.06 -6.68
N VAL A 141 3.19 -4.23 -6.57
CA VAL A 141 4.59 -4.34 -6.12
C VAL A 141 5.54 -3.68 -7.12
N ASP A 142 5.35 -3.88 -8.43
CA ASP A 142 6.13 -3.21 -9.47
C ASP A 142 5.99 -1.67 -9.38
N GLU A 143 4.74 -1.19 -9.27
CA GLU A 143 4.46 0.23 -9.08
C GLU A 143 5.11 0.79 -7.80
N PHE A 144 5.05 0.04 -6.70
CA PHE A 144 5.71 0.40 -5.44
C PHE A 144 7.22 0.55 -5.60
N LEU A 145 7.90 -0.41 -6.22
CA LEU A 145 9.35 -0.35 -6.45
C LEU A 145 9.72 0.82 -7.35
N LYS A 146 8.90 1.11 -8.37
CA LYS A 146 9.11 2.26 -9.25
C LYS A 146 9.03 3.58 -8.49
N GLU A 147 8.04 3.75 -7.62
CA GLU A 147 7.89 4.96 -6.82
C GLU A 147 9.01 5.10 -5.78
N MET A 148 9.44 4.00 -5.16
CA MET A 148 10.56 4.01 -4.22
C MET A 148 11.88 4.31 -4.91
N THR A 149 12.07 3.83 -6.14
CA THR A 149 13.22 4.19 -6.98
C THR A 149 13.22 5.69 -7.31
N ASN A 150 12.06 6.25 -7.67
CA ASN A 150 11.93 7.69 -7.94
C ASN A 150 12.15 8.53 -6.68
N TRP A 151 11.80 7.99 -5.51
CA TRP A 151 12.02 8.63 -4.22
C TRP A 151 13.51 8.69 -3.84
N GLU A 152 14.23 7.57 -4.01
CA GLU A 152 15.68 7.46 -3.76
C GLU A 152 16.51 8.26 -4.76
N LEU A 153 16.09 8.25 -6.04
CA LEU A 153 16.72 8.99 -7.13
C LEU A 153 15.78 10.11 -7.57
N PRO A 154 15.60 11.17 -6.76
CA PRO A 154 14.78 12.30 -7.19
C PRO A 154 15.36 12.77 -8.51
N ALA A 155 14.51 12.77 -9.55
CA ALA A 155 14.92 13.15 -10.90
C ALA A 155 15.81 14.38 -10.80
N VAL A 156 17.01 14.33 -11.40
CA VAL A 156 17.86 15.50 -11.56
C VAL A 156 17.01 16.51 -12.30
N LYS A 157 16.30 17.37 -11.57
CA LYS A 157 15.74 18.58 -12.11
C LYS A 157 16.99 19.33 -12.51
N ASN A 158 17.36 19.21 -13.78
CA ASN A 158 18.15 20.22 -14.45
C ASN A 158 17.36 21.51 -14.22
N LYS A 159 17.65 22.20 -13.12
CA LYS A 159 17.40 23.63 -12.96
C LYS A 159 18.33 24.28 -13.98
N VAL A 160 17.95 24.20 -15.25
CA VAL A 160 18.51 25.07 -16.27
C VAL A 160 17.93 26.44 -15.93
N GLY A 161 18.81 27.33 -15.47
CA GLY A 161 18.58 28.77 -15.39
C GLY A 161 18.26 29.29 -14.00
N PHE A 162 19.29 29.67 -13.25
CA PHE A 162 19.23 30.89 -12.44
C PHE A 162 19.89 32.03 -13.23
N GLN A 163 19.31 33.23 -13.08
CA GLN A 163 19.84 34.57 -13.41
C GLN A 163 19.90 34.90 -14.91
N SER A 164 19.22 35.95 -15.39
CA SER A 164 19.33 37.34 -14.93
C SER A 164 18.00 38.10 -15.00
#